data_AF-A0A8I1QDR8-F1
#
_entry.id   AF-A0A8I1QDR8-F1
#
_cell.length_a   1.000
_cell.length_b   1.000
_cell.length_c   1.000
_cell.angle_alpha   90.00
_cell.angle_beta   90.00
_cell.angle_gamma   90.00
#
_symmetry.space_group_name_H-M   'P 1'
#
loop_
_entity.id
_entity.type
_entity.pdbx_description
1 polymer ?
#
loop_
_entity_poly.entity_id
_entity_poly.type
_entity_poly.pdbx_seq_one_letter_code
_entity_poly.pdbx_strand_id
1 'polypeptide(L)' 'MTRLLIAFLAVSLPWVVMLINDNPGGAIVALILQATLVGWPFATIWAWRTHYPPKRNR' A
#
# COMPACT_ATOMS: atom_id res chain seq x y z
N MET A 1 -11.75 -7.48 6.53
CA MET A 1 -10.79 -7.91 5.49
C MET A 1 -9.78 -8.85 6.12
N THR A 2 -9.65 -10.07 5.63
CA THR A 2 -8.60 -10.98 6.09
C THR A 2 -7.23 -10.38 5.77
N ARG A 3 -6.28 -10.42 6.71
CA ARG A 3 -4.91 -9.88 6.56
C ARG A 3 -4.23 -10.31 5.24
N LEU A 4 -4.50 -11.53 4.81
CA LEU A 4 -4.01 -12.11 3.55
C LEU A 4 -4.59 -11.43 2.31
N LEU A 5 -5.87 -11.02 2.34
CA LEU A 5 -6.50 -10.31 1.22
C LEU A 5 -5.87 -8.94 1.02
N ILE A 6 -5.60 -8.22 2.12
CA ILE A 6 -4.92 -6.92 2.05
C ILE A 6 -3.46 -7.08 1.61
N ALA A 7 -2.80 -8.17 1.99
CA ALA A 7 -1.43 -8.45 1.54
C ALA A 7 -1.41 -8.68 0.03
N PHE A 8 -2.36 -9.49 -0.47
CA PHE A 8 -2.50 -9.74 -1.89
C PHE A 8 -2.83 -8.46 -2.67
N LEU A 9 -3.75 -7.62 -2.16
CA LEU A 9 -4.06 -6.32 -2.76
C LEU A 9 -2.87 -5.36 -2.69
N ALA A 10 -2.09 -5.32 -1.61
CA ALA A 10 -0.94 -4.45 -1.49
C ALA A 10 0.19 -4.83 -2.47
N VAL A 11 0.32 -6.10 -2.83
CA VAL A 11 1.27 -6.57 -3.85
C VAL A 11 0.75 -6.29 -5.26
N SER A 12 -0.49 -6.65 -5.55
CA SER A 12 -1.04 -6.54 -6.91
C SER A 12 -1.46 -5.12 -7.29
N LEU A 13 -2.06 -4.37 -6.35
CA LEU A 13 -2.67 -3.06 -6.56
C LEU A 13 -2.48 -2.14 -5.33
N PRO A 14 -1.23 -1.77 -4.97
CA PRO A 14 -0.92 -0.92 -3.80
C PRO A 14 -1.69 0.41 -3.77
N TRP A 15 -1.95 1.01 -4.94
CA TRP A 15 -2.71 2.26 -5.05
C TRP A 15 -4.18 2.13 -4.61
N VAL A 16 -4.81 0.97 -4.81
CA VAL A 16 -6.18 0.69 -4.35
C VAL A 16 -6.21 0.67 -2.81
N VAL A 17 -5.20 0.06 -2.18
CA VAL A 17 -5.09 0.05 -0.71
C VAL A 17 -4.93 1.48 -0.17
N MET A 18 -4.22 2.36 -0.88
CA MET A 18 -4.09 3.75 -0.46
C MET A 18 -5.38 4.56 -0.63
N LEU A 19 -6.15 4.33 -1.69
CA LEU A 19 -7.46 4.96 -1.89
C LEU A 19 -8.46 4.54 -0.81
N ILE A 20 -8.46 3.26 -0.40
CA ILE A 20 -9.34 2.75 0.67
C ILE A 20 -9.00 3.37 2.04
N ASN A 21 -7.76 3.85 2.24
CA ASN A 21 -7.32 4.50 3.48
C ASN A 21 -7.31 6.04 3.39
N ASP A 22 -8.14 6.63 2.51
CA ASP A 22 -8.26 8.09 2.33
C ASP A 22 -6.93 8.81 2.01
N ASN A 23 -5.99 8.13 1.35
CA ASN A 23 -4.69 8.69 0.93
C ASN A 23 -4.57 8.76 -0.60
N PRO A 24 -5.29 9.69 -1.26
CA PRO A 24 -5.27 9.82 -2.73
C PRO A 24 -3.90 10.26 -3.27
N GLY A 25 -3.16 11.08 -2.52
CA GLY A 25 -1.79 11.47 -2.91
C GLY A 25 -0.83 10.28 -2.91
N GLY A 26 -0.94 9.42 -1.90
CA GLY A 26 -0.19 8.17 -1.85
C GLY A 26 -0.53 7.24 -3.01
N ALA A 27 -1.80 7.15 -3.39
CA ALA A 27 -2.23 6.30 -4.50
C ALA A 27 -1.54 6.68 -5.83
N ILE A 28 -1.37 7.98 -6.11
CA ILE A 28 -0.67 8.46 -7.31
C ILE A 28 0.82 8.07 -7.26
N VAL A 29 1.47 8.26 -6.12
CA VAL A 29 2.88 7.87 -5.94
C VAL A 29 3.05 6.35 -6.05
N ALA A 30 2.11 5.57 -5.52
CA ALA A 30 2.08 4.12 -5.64
C ALA A 30 1.91 3.67 -7.09
N LEU A 31 1.11 4.36 -7.92
CA LEU A 31 1.00 4.09 -9.36
C LEU A 31 2.32 4.35 -10.09
N ILE A 32 2.99 5.46 -9.79
CA ILE A 32 4.29 5.80 -10.39
C ILE A 32 5.36 4.78 -9.98
N LEU A 33 5.39 4.39 -8.71
CA LEU A 33 6.30 3.37 -8.20
C LEU A 33 6.02 2.01 -8.83
N GLN A 34 4.74 1.63 -8.94
CA GLN A 34 4.32 0.37 -9.55
C GLN A 34 4.63 0.30 -11.06
N ALA A 35 4.77 1.44 -11.75
CA ALA A 35 5.23 1.47 -13.14
C ALA A 35 6.67 0.93 -13.31
N THR A 36 7.41 0.77 -12.22
CA THR A 36 8.77 0.23 -12.22
C THR A 36 8.85 -1.06 -11.40
N LEU A 37 9.65 -2.03 -11.89
CA LEU A 37 9.95 -3.26 -11.15
C LEU A 37 10.56 -3.00 -9.76
N VAL A 38 11.32 -1.90 -9.64
CA VAL A 38 11.99 -1.50 -8.39
C VAL A 38 11.00 -0.84 -7.42
N GLY A 39 10.11 0.02 -7.91
CA GLY A 39 9.13 0.71 -7.06
C GLY A 39 8.01 -0.20 -6.55
N TRP A 40 7.81 -1.37 -7.19
CA TRP A 40 6.79 -2.33 -6.79
C TRP A 40 6.90 -2.79 -5.32
N PRO A 41 8.04 -3.31 -4.82
CA PRO A 41 8.20 -3.65 -3.40
C PRO A 41 8.06 -2.44 -2.46
N PHE A 42 8.50 -1.25 -2.86
CA PHE A 42 8.32 -0.03 -2.06
C PHE A 42 6.84 0.34 -1.93
N ALA A 43 6.09 0.31 -3.04
CA ALA A 43 4.66 0.58 -3.05
C ALA A 43 3.88 -0.43 -2.19
N THR A 44 4.25 -1.72 -2.24
CA THR A 44 3.66 -2.77 -1.39
C THR A 44 3.89 -2.53 0.09
N ILE A 45 5.13 -2.28 0.52
CA ILE A 45 5.46 -2.03 1.93
C ILE A 45 4.73 -0.78 2.43
N TRP A 46 4.64 0.23 1.58
CA TRP A 46 4.00 1.48 1.92
C TRP A 46 2.48 1.34 2.06
N ALA A 47 1.81 0.71 1.09
CA ALA A 47 0.40 0.36 1.16
C ALA A 47 0.07 -0.47 2.42
N TRP A 48 0.92 -1.43 2.74
CA TRP A 48 0.78 -2.25 3.95
C TRP A 48 0.86 -1.41 5.23
N ARG A 49 1.82 -0.48 5.33
CA ARG A 49 1.94 0.42 6.48
C ARG A 49 0.81 1.44 6.58
N THR A 50 0.25 1.88 5.44
CA THR A 50 -0.92 2.78 5.45
C THR A 50 -2.13 2.09 6.05
N HIS A 51 -2.37 0.82 5.72
CA HIS A 51 -3.53 0.08 6.24
C HIS A 51 -3.29 -0.52 7.64
N TYR A 52 -2.07 -0.97 7.92
CA TYR A 52 -1.64 -1.49 9.22
C TYR A 52 -0.54 -0.62 9.81
N PRO A 53 -0.89 0.54 10.39
CA PRO A 53 0.10 1.39 11.03
C PRO A 53 0.78 0.62 12.17
N PRO A 54 2.10 0.73 12.33
CA PRO A 54 2.80 0.07 13.43
C PRO A 54 2.16 0.50 14.75
N LYS A 55 1.82 -0.47 15.60
CA LYS A 55 1.30 -0.19 16.95
C LYS A 55 2.29 0.73 17.65
N ARG A 56 1.90 1.99 17.86
CA ARG A 56 2.67 2.91 18.68
C ARG A 56 2.51 2.44 20.12
N ASN A 57 3.49 1.68 20.61
CA ASN A 57 3.58 1.33 22.02
C ASN A 57 3.82 2.65 22.78
N ARG A 58 2.77 3.20 23.38
CA ARG A 58 2.82 4.26 24.37
C ARG A 58 2.48 3.66 25.71
#